data_AF-A0A377Z5S8-F1
#
_entry.id   AF-A0A377Z5S8-F1
#
_cell.length_a   1.000
_cell.length_b   1.000
_cell.length_c   1.000
_cell.angle_alpha   90.00
_cell.angle_beta   90.00
_cell.angle_gamma   90.00
#
_symmetry.space_group_name_H-M   'P 1'
#
loop_
_entity.id
_entity.type
_entity.pdbx_description
1 polymer ?
#
loop_
_entity_poly.entity_id
_entity_poly.type
_entity_poly.pdbx_seq_one_letter_code
_entity_poly.pdbx_strand_id
1 'polypeptide(L)'
;MIRADGLRVSDLLQAIIPLFELDSYAPPVVMMAAVEGDALDPTVEQRYRQALSAQAPCPDIVRIDRFAFYDRAQKAFAIVITGECAKYGNILLKKGVTP
;
A
#
# COMPACT_ATOMS: atom_id res chain seq x y z
N MET A 1 -10.88 7.44 -9.86
CA MET A 1 -10.91 7.48 -8.38
C MET A 1 -12.07 6.63 -7.90
N ILE A 2 -11.87 5.81 -6.88
CA ILE A 2 -12.89 4.93 -6.27
C ILE A 2 -12.97 5.27 -4.78
N ARG A 3 -14.19 5.30 -4.23
CA ARG A 3 -14.44 5.55 -2.80
C ARG A 3 -14.68 4.22 -2.08
N ALA A 4 -14.02 4.05 -0.95
CA ALA A 4 -14.15 2.92 -0.03
C ALA A 4 -14.22 3.46 1.40
N ASP A 5 -15.06 4.47 1.59
CA ASP A 5 -15.22 5.17 2.85
C ASP A 5 -15.62 4.20 3.97
N GLY A 6 -15.06 4.40 5.16
CA GLY A 6 -15.30 3.54 6.33
C GLY A 6 -14.52 2.22 6.35
N LEU A 7 -13.90 1.81 5.24
CA LEU A 7 -13.02 0.63 5.21
C LEU A 7 -11.59 1.01 5.58
N ARG A 8 -10.90 0.09 6.28
CA ARG A 8 -9.45 0.21 6.52
C ARG A 8 -8.68 -0.27 5.29
N VAL A 9 -7.48 0.26 5.12
CA VAL A 9 -6.59 -0.20 4.04
C VAL A 9 -6.25 -1.68 4.22
N SER A 10 -5.97 -2.14 5.44
CA SER A 10 -5.66 -3.56 5.73
C SER A 10 -6.76 -4.51 5.28
N ASP A 11 -8.03 -4.12 5.47
CA ASP A 11 -9.18 -4.96 5.13
C ASP A 11 -9.30 -5.09 3.60
N LEU A 12 -9.06 -3.99 2.88
CA LEU A 12 -9.01 -3.99 1.42
C LEU A 12 -7.82 -4.80 0.90
N LEU A 13 -6.62 -4.64 1.47
CA LEU A 13 -5.43 -5.41 1.09
C LEU A 13 -5.71 -6.92 1.22
N GLN A 14 -6.29 -7.32 2.36
CA GLN A 14 -6.65 -8.71 2.63
C GLN A 14 -7.68 -9.26 1.63
N ALA A 15 -8.62 -8.42 1.19
CA ALA A 15 -9.65 -8.81 0.22
C ALA A 15 -9.13 -8.90 -1.22
N ILE A 16 -8.20 -8.02 -1.62
CA ILE A 16 -7.69 -7.97 -3.01
C ILE A 16 -6.51 -8.91 -3.25
N ILE A 17 -5.70 -9.24 -2.22
CA ILE A 17 -4.49 -10.02 -2.42
C ILE A 17 -4.73 -11.39 -3.09
N PRO A 18 -5.86 -12.11 -2.88
CA PRO A 18 -6.19 -13.36 -3.60
C PRO A 18 -6.39 -13.20 -5.11
N LEU A 19 -6.58 -11.96 -5.58
CA LEU A 19 -6.92 -11.65 -6.96
C LEU A 19 -5.83 -10.78 -7.63
N PHE A 20 -4.85 -10.31 -6.86
CA PHE A 20 -3.89 -9.30 -7.27
C PHE A 20 -2.47 -9.82 -7.13
N GLU A 21 -1.96 -10.41 -8.21
CA GLU A 21 -0.56 -10.84 -8.30
C GLU A 21 0.36 -9.61 -8.21
N LEU A 22 1.31 -9.64 -7.27
CA LEU A 22 2.29 -8.57 -7.07
C LEU A 22 3.46 -8.72 -8.06
N ASP A 23 4.00 -7.60 -8.52
CA ASP A 23 5.11 -7.61 -9.48
C ASP A 23 6.39 -8.25 -8.90
N SER A 24 7.01 -9.13 -9.67
CA SER A 24 8.28 -9.78 -9.36
C SER A 24 9.50 -9.10 -9.99
N TYR A 25 9.32 -8.17 -10.94
CA TYR A 25 10.39 -7.48 -11.65
C TYR A 25 10.77 -6.12 -11.05
N ALA A 26 9.93 -5.57 -10.18
CA ALA A 26 10.15 -4.28 -9.55
C ALA A 26 9.51 -4.26 -8.14
N PRO A 27 9.95 -3.37 -7.23
CA PRO A 27 9.38 -3.28 -5.88
C PRO A 27 7.85 -3.06 -5.92
N PRO A 28 7.05 -4.06 -5.50
CA PRO A 28 5.62 -4.06 -5.79
C PRO A 28 4.82 -3.34 -4.71
N VAL A 29 5.38 -3.13 -3.52
CA VAL A 29 4.72 -2.49 -2.39
C VAL A 29 5.52 -1.27 -1.96
N VAL A 30 4.89 -0.10 -2.02
CA VAL A 30 5.55 1.17 -1.70
C VAL A 30 4.68 2.01 -0.76
N MET A 31 5.28 2.50 0.32
CA MET A 31 4.67 3.44 1.26
C MET A 31 5.42 4.78 1.26
N MET A 32 4.83 5.80 1.85
CA MET A 32 5.50 7.09 2.04
C MET A 32 6.36 7.06 3.31
N ALA A 33 7.56 7.64 3.23
CA ALA A 33 8.41 7.90 4.38
C ALA A 33 7.84 9.06 5.23
N ALA A 34 8.05 9.01 6.55
CA ALA A 34 7.78 10.17 7.39
C ALA A 34 8.67 11.35 6.98
N VAL A 35 8.11 12.55 7.03
CA VAL A 35 8.93 13.77 6.92
C VAL A 35 9.64 14.05 8.24
N GLU A 36 10.64 14.93 8.19
CA GLU A 36 11.35 15.38 9.38
C GLU A 36 10.37 15.93 10.44
N GLY A 37 10.51 15.45 11.68
CA GLY A 37 9.64 15.80 12.80
C GLY A 37 8.44 14.89 13.04
N ASP A 38 8.09 14.01 12.08
CA ASP A 38 7.02 13.03 12.25
C ASP A 38 7.57 11.63 12.59
N ALA A 39 6.78 10.85 13.33
CA ALA A 39 7.05 9.44 13.63
C ALA A 39 5.99 8.55 12.97
N LEU A 40 6.44 7.43 12.38
CA LEU A 40 5.54 6.42 11.83
C LEU A 40 4.94 5.59 12.96
N ASP A 41 3.64 5.31 12.86
CA ASP A 41 3.00 4.28 13.67
C ASP A 41 3.38 2.89 13.11
N PRO A 42 4.20 2.09 13.83
CA PRO A 42 4.64 0.78 13.34
C PRO A 42 3.48 -0.21 13.15
N THR A 43 2.36 -0.01 13.85
CA THR A 43 1.20 -0.91 13.75
C THR A 43 0.51 -0.83 12.38
N VAL A 44 0.67 0.27 11.64
CA VAL A 44 0.14 0.43 10.29
C VAL A 44 0.84 -0.51 9.33
N GLU A 45 2.17 -0.46 9.28
CA GLU A 45 2.96 -1.34 8.40
C GLU A 45 2.76 -2.81 8.79
N GLN A 46 2.73 -3.11 10.10
CA GLN A 46 2.50 -4.48 10.59
C GLN A 46 1.17 -5.05 10.08
N ARG A 47 0.07 -4.29 10.17
CA ARG A 47 -1.24 -4.71 9.66
C ARG A 47 -1.25 -4.92 8.16
N TYR A 48 -0.53 -4.09 7.39
CA TYR A 48 -0.47 -4.21 5.94
C TYR A 48 0.35 -5.44 5.52
N ARG A 49 1.49 -5.69 6.18
CA ARG A 49 2.27 -6.92 5.97
C ARG A 49 1.45 -8.16 6.28
N GLN A 50 0.71 -8.16 7.39
CA GLN A 50 -0.16 -9.28 7.74
C GLN A 50 -1.22 -9.52 6.68
N ALA A 51 -1.93 -8.47 6.24
CA ALA A 51 -2.97 -8.57 5.22
C ALA A 51 -2.44 -9.09 3.87
N LEU A 52 -1.23 -8.66 3.48
CA LEU A 52 -0.57 -9.10 2.24
C LEU A 52 0.04 -10.50 2.34
N SER A 53 0.22 -11.06 3.54
CA SER A 53 0.90 -12.35 3.74
C SER A 53 -0.03 -13.57 3.65
N ALA A 54 -1.29 -13.39 3.25
CA ALA A 54 -2.31 -14.44 3.33
C ALA A 54 -2.08 -15.64 2.39
N GLN A 55 -1.35 -15.45 1.28
CA GLN A 55 -1.06 -16.51 0.31
C GLN A 55 0.44 -16.81 0.17
N ALA A 56 1.28 -15.80 0.35
CA ALA A 56 2.73 -15.87 0.25
C ALA A 56 3.32 -14.80 1.18
N PRO A 57 4.61 -14.93 1.60
CA PRO A 57 5.25 -13.89 2.39
C PRO A 57 5.15 -12.51 1.72
N CYS A 58 4.74 -11.49 2.47
CA CYS A 58 4.70 -10.12 1.96
C CYS A 58 6.08 -9.68 1.46
N PRO A 59 6.20 -9.14 0.22
CA PRO A 59 7.44 -8.52 -0.25
C PRO A 59 7.90 -7.36 0.64
N ASP A 60 9.14 -6.93 0.44
CA ASP A 60 9.65 -5.75 1.11
C ASP A 60 8.85 -4.50 0.75
N ILE A 61 8.51 -3.73 1.78
CA ILE A 61 7.82 -2.46 1.64
C ILE A 61 8.88 -1.37 1.51
N VAL A 62 8.99 -0.81 0.30
CA VAL A 62 9.91 0.30 0.03
C VAL A 62 9.25 1.61 0.48
N ARG A 63 10.04 2.51 1.06
CA ARG A 63 9.60 3.85 1.41
C ARG A 63 10.22 4.89 0.48
N ILE A 64 9.41 5.84 0.03
CA ILE A 64 9.84 6.98 -0.78
C ILE A 64 9.37 8.28 -0.16
N ASP A 65 10.01 9.40 -0.49
CA ASP A 65 9.60 10.71 0.00
C ASP A 65 8.19 11.09 -0.47
N ARG A 66 7.58 12.06 0.20
CA ARG A 66 6.18 12.46 -0.07
C ARG A 66 5.96 12.95 -1.50
N PHE A 67 6.92 13.65 -2.09
CA PHE A 67 6.76 14.22 -3.43
C PHE A 67 6.90 13.14 -4.49
N ALA A 68 7.88 12.24 -4.36
CA ALA A 68 7.98 11.06 -5.21
C ALA A 68 6.73 10.15 -5.09
N PHE A 69 6.15 10.04 -3.90
CA PHE A 69 4.89 9.31 -3.71
C PHE A 69 3.73 9.97 -4.48
N TYR A 70 3.58 11.30 -4.39
CA TYR A 70 2.55 12.03 -5.13
C TYR A 70 2.74 11.90 -6.66
N ASP A 71 3.97 12.04 -7.15
CA ASP A 71 4.27 11.88 -8.59
C ASP A 71 3.95 10.46 -9.08
N ARG A 72 4.23 9.45 -8.26
CA ARG A 72 3.91 8.05 -8.59
C ARG A 72 2.41 7.78 -8.51
N ALA A 73 1.70 8.38 -7.55
CA ALA A 73 0.26 8.24 -7.38
C ALA A 73 -0.52 8.88 -8.55
N GLN A 74 -0.04 10.01 -9.10
CA GLN A 74 -0.63 10.64 -10.29
C GLN A 74 -0.58 9.74 -11.53
N LYS A 75 0.39 8.82 -11.58
CA LYS A 75 0.56 7.84 -12.67
C LYS A 75 -0.12 6.49 -12.37
N ALA A 76 -0.78 6.35 -11.21
CA ALA A 76 -1.46 5.12 -10.85
C ALA A 76 -2.71 4.92 -11.71
N PHE A 77 -3.01 3.65 -12.05
CA PHE A 77 -4.21 3.30 -12.80
C PHE A 77 -5.50 3.68 -12.06
N ALA A 78 -5.52 3.48 -10.75
CA ALA A 78 -6.62 3.85 -9.89
C ALA A 78 -6.10 4.29 -8.52
N ILE A 79 -6.85 5.20 -7.90
CA ILE A 79 -6.68 5.60 -6.50
C ILE A 79 -7.96 5.23 -5.78
N VAL A 80 -7.82 4.46 -4.70
CA VAL A 80 -8.91 4.10 -3.79
C VAL A 80 -8.75 4.93 -2.52
N ILE A 81 -9.74 5.78 -2.23
CA ILE A 81 -9.78 6.56 -1.00
C ILE A 81 -10.56 5.77 0.04
N THR A 82 -9.91 5.46 1.16
CA THR A 82 -10.45 4.64 2.25
C THR A 82 -10.83 5.50 3.45
N GLY A 83 -11.35 4.89 4.51
CA GLY A 83 -11.56 5.53 5.82
C GLY A 83 -10.35 5.42 6.77
N GLU A 84 -9.17 5.07 6.28
CA GLU A 84 -7.97 4.96 7.12
C GLU A 84 -7.52 6.34 7.61
N CYS A 85 -7.54 6.53 8.93
CA CYS A 85 -7.16 7.78 9.58
C CYS A 85 -5.68 7.83 9.98
N ALA A 86 -4.96 6.70 9.89
CA ALA A 86 -3.54 6.66 10.22
C ALA A 86 -2.72 7.51 9.24
N LYS A 87 -1.89 8.41 9.78
CA LYS A 87 -0.89 9.12 8.98
C LYS A 87 0.04 8.11 8.31
N TYR A 88 0.45 8.40 7.08
CA TYR A 88 1.31 7.52 6.29
C TYR A 88 0.71 6.11 6.02
N GLY A 89 -0.61 5.95 6.13
CA GLY A 89 -1.35 4.75 5.74
C GLY A 89 -1.51 4.55 4.23
N ASN A 90 -0.94 5.43 3.42
CA ASN A 90 -0.95 5.29 1.97
C ASN A 90 0.03 4.20 1.51
N ILE A 91 -0.46 3.34 0.63
CA ILE A 91 0.27 2.22 0.05
C ILE A 91 -0.01 2.16 -1.45
N LEU A 92 1.02 1.88 -2.24
CA LEU A 92 0.94 1.65 -3.67
C LEU A 92 1.28 0.20 -3.96
N LEU A 93 0.43 -0.44 -4.77
CA LEU A 93 0.62 -1.80 -5.26
C LEU A 93 0.93 -1.78 -6.75
N LYS A 94 1.95 -2.52 -7.18
CA LYS A 94 2.27 -2.76 -8.58
C LYS A 94 1.84 -4.18 -8.94
N LYS A 95 0.96 -4.29 -9.93
CA LYS A 95 0.48 -5.58 -10.45
C LYS A 95 1.58 -6.27 -11.25
N GLY A 96 1.77 -7.57 -10.99
CA GLY A 96 2.62 -8.46 -11.77
C GLY A 96 1.88 -9.17 -12.90
N VAL A 97 2.51 -10.23 -13.40
CA VAL A 97 1.94 -11.12 -14.42
C VAL A 97 1.14 -12.20 -13.72
N THR A 98 -0.18 -12.23 -13.94
CA THR A 98 -1.04 -13.28 -13.40
C THR A 98 -0.64 -14.64 -14.01
N PRO A 99 -0.41 -15.68 -13.19
CA PRO A 99 -0.07 -17.02 -13.67
C PRO A 99 -1.21 -17.71 -14.44
#